data_AF-A0A6V7HRG0-F1
#
_entry.id   AF-A0A6V7HRG0-F1
#
_cell.length_a   1.000
_cell.length_b   1.000
_cell.length_c   1.000
_cell.angle_alpha   90.00
_cell.angle_beta   90.00
_cell.angle_gamma   90.00
#
_symmetry.space_group_name_H-M   'P 1'
#
loop_
_entity.id
_entity.type
_entity.pdbx_description
1 polymer ?
#
loop_
_entity_poly.entity_id
_entity_poly.type
_entity_poly.pdbx_seq_one_letter_code
_entity_poly.pdbx_strand_id
1 'polypeptide(L)'
;VWHYCDLNGGKSSFLCPNGTIFSQAALTCDWWFNVKCESTKQLYVLNERLYKFILPIMPKFPEDFSGPEVDRYLEMKFKEMEAKMKAKKLKKAMEKKKIEKTTTVSSIE
;
A
#
# COMPACT_ATOMS: atom_id res chain seq x y z
N VAL A 1 -32.10 4.51 18.63
CA VAL A 1 -31.70 3.70 17.46
C VAL A 1 -30.22 3.90 17.24
N TRP A 2 -29.46 2.85 16.96
CA TRP A 2 -28.04 2.96 16.61
C TRP A 2 -27.79 2.37 15.23
N HIS A 3 -26.67 2.75 14.63
CA HIS A 3 -26.30 2.37 13.28
C HIS A 3 -24.99 1.58 13.29
N TYR A 4 -24.98 0.54 12.48
CA TYR A 4 -23.82 -0.32 12.26
C TYR A 4 -23.50 -0.27 10.77
N CYS A 5 -22.23 -0.04 10.44
CA CYS A 5 -21.77 0.02 9.05
C CYS A 5 -20.96 -1.23 8.74
N ASP A 6 -21.42 -2.04 7.80
CA ASP A 6 -20.68 -3.20 7.30
C ASP A 6 -19.43 -2.80 6.51
N LEU A 7 -18.53 -3.77 6.33
CA LEU A 7 -17.29 -3.65 5.55
C LEU A 7 -17.52 -3.13 4.11
N ASN A 8 -18.68 -3.44 3.54
CA ASN A 8 -19.06 -3.01 2.18
C ASN A 8 -19.77 -1.65 2.15
N GLY A 9 -19.77 -0.91 3.27
CA GLY A 9 -20.46 0.38 3.40
C GLY A 9 -21.97 0.29 3.59
N GLY A 10 -22.52 -0.91 3.81
CA GLY A 10 -23.95 -1.10 4.10
C GLY A 10 -24.31 -0.56 5.48
N LYS A 11 -25.36 0.25 5.59
CA LYS A 11 -25.86 0.77 6.87
C LYS A 11 -27.04 -0.05 7.38
N SER A 12 -26.87 -0.71 8.51
CA SER A 12 -27.94 -1.38 9.25
C SER A 12 -28.33 -0.58 10.49
N SER A 13 -29.61 -0.59 10.86
CA SER A 13 -30.13 0.16 11.99
C SER A 13 -30.80 -0.77 12.99
N PHE A 14 -30.43 -0.65 14.26
CA PHE A 14 -30.92 -1.53 15.32
C PHE A 14 -31.52 -0.71 16.48
N LEU A 15 -32.56 -1.26 17.10
CA LEU A 15 -33.09 -0.77 18.37
C LEU A 15 -32.44 -1.54 19.53
N CYS A 16 -32.08 -0.82 20.58
CA CYS A 16 -31.76 -1.43 21.86
C CYS A 16 -33.06 -1.87 22.56
N PRO A 17 -32.99 -2.87 23.47
CA PRO A 17 -34.10 -3.26 24.32
C PRO A 17 -34.66 -2.10 25.17
N ASN A 18 -35.90 -2.22 25.63
CA ASN A 18 -36.57 -1.19 26.43
C ASN A 18 -35.75 -0.79 27.65
N GLY A 19 -35.49 0.52 27.79
CA GLY A 19 -34.72 1.10 28.89
C GLY A 19 -33.20 1.17 28.68
N THR A 20 -32.68 0.74 27.53
CA THR A 20 -31.25 0.81 27.21
C THR A 20 -30.97 1.71 26.00
N ILE A 21 -29.79 2.33 26.00
CA ILE A 21 -29.27 3.22 24.95
C ILE A 21 -27.92 2.69 24.50
N PHE A 22 -27.58 2.88 23.23
CA PHE A 22 -26.29 2.49 22.71
C PHE A 22 -25.16 3.33 23.32
N SER A 23 -24.19 2.66 23.93
CA SER A 23 -22.99 3.24 24.51
C SER A 23 -21.82 3.11 23.52
N GLN A 24 -21.36 4.23 22.98
CA GLN A 24 -20.20 4.25 22.06
C GLN A 24 -18.89 3.82 22.75
N ALA A 25 -18.78 4.01 24.07
CA ALA A 25 -17.61 3.58 24.84
C ALA A 25 -17.52 2.05 24.94
N ALA A 26 -18.65 1.39 25.17
CA ALA A 26 -18.74 -0.06 25.36
C ALA A 26 -19.11 -0.81 24.07
N LEU A 27 -19.45 -0.10 22.99
CA LEU A 27 -19.94 -0.64 21.71
C LEU A 27 -21.13 -1.61 21.88
N THR A 28 -21.96 -1.38 22.90
CA THR A 28 -23.13 -2.20 23.24
C THR A 28 -24.25 -1.35 23.83
N CYS A 29 -25.44 -1.91 23.97
CA CYS A 29 -26.56 -1.28 24.67
C CYS A 29 -26.32 -1.35 26.18
N ASP A 30 -26.39 -0.20 26.83
CA ASP A 30 -26.27 -0.06 28.28
C ASP A 30 -27.46 0.74 28.83
N TRP A 31 -27.66 0.75 30.14
CA TRP A 31 -28.73 1.50 30.76
C TRP A 31 -28.61 3.01 30.50
N TRP A 32 -29.76 3.65 30.25
CA TRP A 32 -29.82 5.06 29.83
C TRP A 32 -29.09 6.04 30.76
N PHE A 33 -29.03 5.75 32.06
CA PHE A 33 -28.36 6.59 33.06
C PHE A 33 -26.82 6.47 33.03
N ASN A 34 -26.28 5.39 32.45
CA ASN A 34 -24.83 5.20 32.32
C ASN A 34 -24.28 5.80 31.01
N VAL A 35 -25.16 6.15 30.07
CA VAL A 35 -24.79 6.65 28.75
C VAL A 35 -24.78 8.18 28.72
N LYS A 36 -23.63 8.78 28.41
CA LYS A 36 -23.48 10.24 28.22
C LYS A 36 -23.56 10.62 26.74
N CYS A 37 -24.78 10.85 26.25
CA CYS A 37 -25.06 11.14 24.83
C CYS A 37 -24.25 12.32 24.24
N GLU A 38 -23.93 13.35 25.01
CA GLU A 38 -23.15 14.51 24.53
C GLU A 38 -21.70 14.14 24.19
N SER A 39 -21.10 13.24 24.97
CA SER A 39 -19.71 12.80 24.79
C SER A 39 -19.55 11.74 23.70
N THR A 40 -20.64 11.12 23.27
CA THR A 40 -20.66 10.01 22.29
C THR A 40 -19.91 10.35 21.00
N LYS A 41 -20.03 11.58 20.48
CA LYS A 41 -19.37 12.00 19.24
C LYS A 41 -17.83 11.98 19.35
N GLN A 42 -17.29 12.26 20.52
CA GLN A 42 -15.84 12.27 20.77
C GLN A 42 -15.27 10.86 20.77
N LEU A 43 -16.11 9.86 21.08
CA LEU A 43 -15.74 8.45 21.16
C LEU A 43 -15.80 7.73 19.81
N TYR A 44 -16.16 8.41 18.71
CA TYR A 44 -16.16 7.82 17.37
C TYR A 44 -14.78 7.35 16.92
N VAL A 45 -13.71 7.87 17.52
CA VAL A 45 -12.34 7.36 17.32
C VAL A 45 -12.22 5.85 17.65
N LEU A 46 -13.07 5.33 18.54
CA LEU A 46 -13.08 3.90 18.85
C LEU A 46 -13.53 3.05 17.66
N ASN A 47 -14.26 3.62 16.70
CA ASN A 47 -14.68 2.93 15.48
C ASN A 47 -13.50 2.59 14.57
N GLU A 48 -12.36 3.28 14.68
CA GLU A 48 -11.13 2.94 13.92
C GLU A 48 -10.57 1.57 14.29
N ARG A 49 -10.95 1.03 15.45
CA ARG A 49 -10.58 -0.32 15.87
C ARG A 49 -11.50 -1.38 15.26
N LEU A 50 -12.68 -0.99 14.77
CA LEU A 50 -13.57 -1.88 14.05
C LEU A 50 -12.93 -2.24 12.71
N TYR A 51 -12.98 -3.52 12.35
CA TYR A 51 -12.50 -4.05 11.06
C TYR A 51 -10.99 -3.95 10.79
N LYS A 52 -10.17 -3.50 11.76
CA LYS A 52 -8.69 -3.42 11.64
C LYS A 52 -8.02 -4.74 11.19
N PHE A 53 -8.65 -5.88 11.47
CA PHE A 53 -8.13 -7.21 11.14
C PHE A 53 -8.87 -7.91 9.98
N ILE A 54 -9.96 -7.33 9.48
CA ILE A 54 -10.83 -7.97 8.46
C ILE A 54 -10.71 -7.24 7.12
N LEU A 55 -10.55 -5.92 7.14
CA LEU A 55 -10.11 -5.23 5.94
C LEU A 55 -8.70 -5.73 5.62
N PRO A 56 -8.43 -6.21 4.39
CA PRO A 56 -7.05 -6.35 3.98
C PRO A 56 -6.40 -5.02 4.29
N ILE A 57 -5.23 -5.05 4.93
CA ILE A 57 -4.39 -3.86 5.04
C ILE A 57 -4.21 -3.44 3.59
N MET A 58 -5.02 -2.51 3.10
CA MET A 58 -4.62 -1.71 1.98
C MET A 58 -3.40 -1.02 2.58
N PRO A 59 -2.18 -1.37 2.14
CA PRO A 59 -1.06 -0.51 2.45
C PRO A 59 -1.56 0.89 2.13
N LYS A 60 -1.47 1.80 3.12
CA LYS A 60 -1.55 3.23 2.86
C LYS A 60 -0.36 3.51 1.97
N PHE A 61 -0.48 3.16 0.70
CA PHE A 61 0.45 3.60 -0.31
C PHE A 61 0.38 5.12 -0.21
N PRO A 62 1.51 5.81 0.00
CA PRO A 62 1.55 7.23 -0.24
C PRO A 62 0.96 7.43 -1.64
N GLU A 63 -0.10 8.23 -1.77
CA GLU A 63 -0.79 8.54 -3.03
C GLU A 63 0.16 8.99 -4.17
N ASP A 64 1.44 9.23 -3.87
CA ASP A 64 2.42 9.83 -4.76
C ASP A 64 3.41 8.85 -5.43
N PHE A 65 3.31 7.54 -5.22
CA PHE A 65 4.11 6.59 -6.02
C PHE A 65 3.58 6.40 -7.45
N SER A 66 2.47 7.03 -7.80
CA SER A 66 2.00 7.18 -9.17
C SER A 66 1.94 8.66 -9.52
N GLY A 67 2.83 9.09 -10.40
CA GLY A 67 2.88 10.48 -10.86
C GLY A 67 4.01 10.72 -11.87
N PRO A 68 4.00 11.88 -12.55
CA PRO A 68 4.93 12.19 -13.64
C PRO A 68 6.42 12.09 -13.25
N GLU A 69 6.73 12.27 -11.97
CA GLU A 69 8.11 12.20 -11.46
C GLU A 69 8.62 10.75 -11.36
N VAL A 70 7.77 9.82 -10.88
CA VAL A 70 8.12 8.39 -10.81
C VAL A 70 8.25 7.82 -12.22
N ASP A 71 7.37 8.22 -13.14
CA ASP A 71 7.44 7.82 -14.55
C ASP A 71 8.73 8.32 -15.22
N ARG A 72 9.13 9.57 -14.97
CA ARG A 72 10.40 10.13 -15.46
C ARG A 72 11.59 9.36 -14.90
N TYR A 73 11.57 9.04 -13.62
CA TYR A 73 12.65 8.30 -12.97
C TYR A 73 12.78 6.87 -13.54
N LEU A 74 11.67 6.18 -13.75
CA LEU A 74 11.65 4.85 -14.36
C LEU A 74 12.22 4.90 -15.79
N GLU A 75 11.77 5.83 -16.61
CA GLU A 75 12.25 6.03 -17.98
C GLU A 75 13.76 6.32 -18.01
N MET A 76 14.26 7.16 -17.09
CA MET A 76 15.69 7.42 -16.94
C MET A 76 16.46 6.16 -16.58
N LYS A 77 15.95 5.34 -15.66
CA LYS A 77 16.60 4.09 -15.24
C LYS A 77 16.60 3.02 -16.32
N PHE A 78 15.54 2.92 -17.13
CA PHE A 78 15.52 2.02 -18.28
C PHE A 78 16.57 2.39 -19.32
N LYS A 79 16.69 3.69 -19.66
CA LYS A 79 17.75 4.17 -20.58
C LYS A 79 19.15 3.91 -20.04
N GLU A 80 19.37 4.13 -18.74
CA GLU A 80 20.64 3.83 -18.08
C GLU A 80 21.00 2.33 -18.17
N MET A 81 20.01 1.46 -17.93
CA MET A 81 20.15 0.00 -18.03
C MET A 81 20.46 -0.44 -19.47
N GLU A 82 19.76 0.09 -20.46
CA GLU A 82 20.01 -0.20 -21.88
C GLU A 82 21.41 0.22 -22.32
N ALA A 83 21.86 1.43 -21.91
CA ALA A 83 23.20 1.92 -22.21
C ALA A 83 24.28 1.02 -21.58
N LYS A 84 24.10 0.62 -20.32
CA LYS A 84 25.00 -0.31 -19.63
C LYS A 84 25.05 -1.67 -20.34
N MET A 85 23.91 -2.18 -20.80
CA MET A 85 23.84 -3.44 -21.56
C MET A 85 24.54 -3.34 -22.91
N LYS A 86 24.36 -2.23 -23.66
CA LYS A 86 25.05 -1.97 -24.93
C LYS A 86 26.56 -1.83 -24.73
N ALA A 87 26.99 -1.09 -23.71
CA ALA A 87 28.41 -0.94 -23.39
C ALA A 87 29.05 -2.28 -22.98
N LYS A 88 28.36 -3.10 -22.18
CA LYS A 88 28.84 -4.44 -21.80
C LYS A 88 28.95 -5.36 -23.02
N LYS A 89 27.99 -5.31 -23.95
CA LYS A 89 28.05 -6.05 -25.23
C LYS A 89 29.24 -5.61 -26.08
N LEU A 90 29.49 -4.30 -26.19
CA LEU A 90 30.62 -3.76 -26.97
C LEU A 90 31.96 -4.16 -26.34
N LYS A 91 32.11 -4.04 -25.01
CA LYS A 91 33.30 -4.48 -24.29
C LYS A 91 33.57 -5.97 -24.51
N LYS A 92 32.54 -6.82 -24.40
CA LYS A 92 32.66 -8.26 -24.66
C LYS A 92 33.04 -8.55 -26.12
N ALA A 93 32.54 -7.78 -27.09
CA ALA A 93 32.90 -7.92 -28.49
C ALA A 93 34.35 -7.48 -28.78
N MET A 94 34.80 -6.37 -28.19
CA MET A 94 36.19 -5.91 -28.29
C MET A 94 37.17 -6.89 -27.64
N GLU A 95 36.80 -7.45 -26.48
CA GLU A 95 37.60 -8.46 -25.79
C GLU A 95 37.68 -9.76 -26.59
N LYS A 96 36.57 -10.22 -27.17
CA LYS A 96 36.57 -11.37 -28.09
C LYS A 96 37.46 -11.12 -29.32
N LYS A 97 37.40 -9.93 -29.93
CA LYS A 97 38.28 -9.55 -31.06
C LYS A 97 39.74 -9.43 -30.65
N LYS A 98 40.04 -9.01 -29.42
CA LYS A 98 41.40 -8.93 -28.88
C LYS A 98 41.97 -10.34 -28.70
N ILE A 99 41.20 -11.26 -28.12
CA ILE A 99 41.57 -12.67 -27.98
C ILE A 99 41.82 -13.31 -29.36
N GLU A 100 40.92 -13.09 -30.33
CA GLU A 100 41.04 -13.61 -31.69
C GLU A 100 42.30 -13.09 -32.41
N LYS A 101 42.64 -11.80 -32.26
CA LYS A 101 43.89 -11.23 -32.79
C LYS A 101 45.14 -11.79 -32.10
N THR A 102 45.10 -12.01 -30.79
CA THR A 102 46.23 -12.60 -30.05
C THR A 102 46.46 -14.06 -30.45
N THR A 103 45.41 -14.85 -30.70
CA THR A 103 45.53 -16.24 -31.19
C THR A 103 46.09 -16.32 -32.62
N THR A 104 45.75 -15.38 -33.51
CA THR A 104 46.29 -15.36 -34.89
C THR A 104 47.76 -14.96 -34.97
N VAL A 105 48.28 -14.18 -34.01
CA VAL A 105 49.70 -13.77 -33.98
C VAL A 105 50.58 -14.89 -33.41
N SER A 106 50.08 -15.71 -32.49
CA SER A 106 50.81 -16.87 -31.95
C SER A 106 50.80 -18.12 -32.84
N SER A 107 50.24 -18.04 -34.05
CA SER A 107 50.24 -19.11 -35.05
C SER A 107 51.11 -18.80 -36.28
N ILE A 108 51.88 -17.69 -36.24
CA ILE A 108 52.79 -17.25 -37.32
C ILE A 108 54.28 -17.29 -36.88
N GLU A 109 54.57 -17.63 -35.61
CA GLU A 109 55.89 -18.12 -35.15
C GLU A 109 55.86 -19.64 -34.99
#